data_AF-A0A7W0UEG5-F1
#
_entry.id   AF-A0A7W0UEG5-F1
#
_cell.length_a   1.000
_cell.length_b   1.000
_cell.length_c   1.000
_cell.angle_alpha   90.00
_cell.angle_beta   90.00
_cell.angle_gamma   90.00
#
_symmetry.space_group_name_H-M   'P 1'
#
loop_
_entity.id
_entity.type
_entity.pdbx_description
1 polymer ?
#
loop_
_entity_poly.entity_id
_entity_poly.type
_entity_poly.pdbx_seq_one_letter_code
_entity_poly.pdbx_strand_id
1 'polypeptide(L)'
;MKSPEALAPVEQMLDILRGAGFTPEQALQSFRTLSSYAYGYALAEIVGFALEPSADGAAARFDVRTVDPERFPRMREVAPHVVACDHDTEFELGLDIILAGLAAAASESRLR
;
A
#
# COMPACT_ATOMS: atom_id res chain seq x y z
N MET A 1 17.44 13.85 -4.85
CA MET A 1 17.41 13.83 -3.37
C MET A 1 18.61 12.99 -2.90
N LYS A 2 19.71 13.63 -2.46
CA LYS A 2 20.95 12.99 -1.98
C LYS A 2 21.59 13.87 -0.91
N SER A 3 20.85 14.19 0.13
CA SER A 3 21.40 14.94 1.27
C SER A 3 21.34 14.04 2.51
N PRO A 4 22.34 14.10 3.42
CA PRO A 4 22.35 13.31 4.65
C PRO A 4 21.08 13.48 5.49
N GLU A 5 20.44 14.64 5.42
CA GLU A 5 19.20 14.94 6.15
C GLU A 5 18.03 14.07 5.68
N ALA A 6 18.03 13.62 4.41
CA ALA A 6 17.01 12.72 3.89
C ALA A 6 17.10 11.29 4.48
N LEU A 7 18.20 10.96 5.18
CA LEU A 7 18.35 9.68 5.88
C LEU A 7 17.75 9.68 7.28
N ALA A 8 17.55 10.85 7.89
CA ALA A 8 17.07 10.94 9.27
C ALA A 8 15.72 10.21 9.51
N PRO A 9 14.71 10.33 8.63
CA PRO A 9 13.47 9.56 8.79
C PRO A 9 13.67 8.04 8.64
N VAL A 10 14.62 7.63 7.79
CA VAL A 10 14.94 6.22 7.58
C VAL A 10 15.62 5.64 8.81
N GLU A 11 16.61 6.35 9.37
CA GLU A 11 17.30 5.97 10.61
C GLU A 11 16.31 5.80 11.76
N GLN A 12 15.42 6.79 11.95
CA GLN A 12 14.40 6.75 13.00
C GLN A 12 13.46 5.55 12.85
N MET A 13 13.04 5.23 11.63
CA MET A 13 12.19 4.06 11.37
C MET A 13 12.92 2.75 11.69
N LEU A 14 14.19 2.64 11.30
CA LEU A 14 15.01 1.47 11.63
C LEU A 14 15.18 1.34 13.13
N ASP A 15 15.44 2.42 13.86
CA ASP A 15 15.53 2.41 15.33
C ASP A 15 14.26 1.90 15.99
N ILE A 16 13.09 2.35 15.53
CA ILE A 16 11.78 1.88 16.03
C ILE A 16 11.63 0.38 15.80
N LEU A 17 11.88 -0.10 14.58
CA LEU A 17 11.74 -1.51 14.22
C LEU A 17 12.74 -2.40 15.01
N ARG A 18 13.97 -1.92 15.18
CA ARG A 18 15.00 -2.61 15.99
C ARG A 18 14.60 -2.64 17.46
N GLY A 19 14.06 -1.54 18.00
CA GLY A 19 13.51 -1.48 19.35
C GLY A 19 12.33 -2.43 19.58
N ALA A 20 11.58 -2.75 18.53
CA ALA A 20 10.48 -3.72 18.55
C ALA A 20 10.95 -5.20 18.44
N GLY A 21 12.26 -5.45 18.29
CA GLY A 21 12.85 -6.79 18.29
C GLY A 21 13.10 -7.41 16.91
N PHE A 22 12.90 -6.66 15.82
CA PHE A 22 13.23 -7.11 14.47
C PHE A 22 14.74 -7.22 14.30
N THR A 23 15.26 -8.23 13.57
CA THR A 23 16.67 -8.28 13.11
C THR A 23 16.99 -7.13 12.14
N PRO A 24 18.26 -6.80 11.85
CA PRO A 24 18.59 -5.74 10.90
C PRO A 24 18.00 -5.99 9.50
N GLU A 25 18.03 -7.25 9.06
CA GLU A 25 17.44 -7.66 7.79
C GLU A 25 15.92 -7.48 7.79
N GLN A 26 15.23 -7.94 8.84
CA GLN A 26 13.77 -7.77 8.94
C GLN A 26 13.37 -6.30 9.06
N ALA A 27 14.15 -5.47 9.76
CA ALA A 27 13.89 -4.03 9.87
C ALA A 27 14.00 -3.34 8.49
N LEU A 28 15.04 -3.66 7.70
CA LEU A 28 15.19 -3.14 6.34
C LEU A 28 14.02 -3.56 5.43
N GLN A 29 13.65 -4.85 5.48
CA GLN A 29 12.53 -5.37 4.71
C GLN A 29 11.21 -4.68 5.10
N SER A 30 10.97 -4.50 6.40
CA SER A 30 9.76 -3.85 6.94
C SER A 30 9.67 -2.37 6.53
N PHE A 31 10.78 -1.62 6.65
CA PHE A 31 10.86 -0.24 6.17
C PHE A 31 10.51 -0.13 4.68
N ARG A 32 11.09 -1.01 3.85
CA ARG A 32 10.83 -1.03 2.40
C ARG A 32 9.38 -1.37 2.09
N THR A 33 8.77 -2.31 2.81
CA THR A 33 7.36 -2.66 2.64
C THR A 33 6.45 -1.47 2.93
N LEU A 34 6.61 -0.86 4.12
CA LEU A 34 5.79 0.28 4.53
C LEU A 34 5.95 1.49 3.59
N SER A 35 7.18 1.86 3.27
CA SER A 35 7.45 3.00 2.38
C SER A 35 6.98 2.76 0.95
N SER A 36 7.15 1.54 0.40
CA SER A 36 6.68 1.22 -0.95
C SER A 36 5.15 1.24 -1.03
N TYR A 37 4.46 0.75 0.02
CA TYR A 37 3.01 0.84 0.10
C TYR A 37 2.55 2.31 0.10
N ALA A 38 3.09 3.13 1.01
CA ALA A 38 2.72 4.54 1.12
C ALA A 38 3.00 5.33 -0.16
N TYR A 39 4.18 5.15 -0.76
CA TYR A 39 4.51 5.84 -2.01
C TYR A 39 3.70 5.34 -3.20
N GLY A 40 3.46 4.02 -3.27
CA GLY A 40 2.66 3.43 -4.34
C GLY A 40 1.21 3.90 -4.29
N TYR A 41 0.64 3.96 -3.09
CA TYR A 41 -0.72 4.43 -2.87
C TYR A 41 -0.87 5.92 -3.18
N ALA A 42 0.00 6.76 -2.62
CA ALA A 42 -0.01 8.20 -2.90
C ALA A 42 0.20 8.50 -4.40
N LEU A 43 1.06 7.73 -5.08
CA LEU A 43 1.23 7.85 -6.53
C LEU A 43 -0.07 7.46 -7.24
N ALA A 44 -0.72 6.36 -6.83
CA ALA A 44 -1.99 5.90 -7.40
C ALA A 44 -3.12 6.92 -7.21
N GLU A 45 -3.19 7.64 -6.09
CA GLU A 45 -4.15 8.73 -5.91
C GLU A 45 -3.87 9.92 -6.84
N ILE A 46 -2.59 10.29 -7.01
CA ILE A 46 -2.20 11.40 -7.90
C ILE A 46 -2.49 11.06 -9.35
N VAL A 47 -2.09 9.87 -9.79
CA VAL A 47 -2.28 9.50 -11.19
C VAL A 47 -3.72 9.07 -11.44
N GLY A 48 -4.33 8.31 -10.54
CA GLY A 48 -5.64 7.64 -10.56
C GLY A 48 -5.52 6.11 -10.59
N PHE A 49 -6.41 5.41 -9.87
CA PHE A 49 -6.38 3.95 -9.75
C PHE A 49 -6.80 3.22 -11.04
N ALA A 50 -6.37 1.97 -11.21
CA ALA A 50 -6.55 1.22 -12.45
C ALA A 50 -8.03 0.92 -12.80
N LEU A 51 -8.88 0.75 -11.78
CA LEU A 51 -10.30 0.40 -11.92
C LEU A 51 -11.23 1.62 -11.89
N GLU A 52 -10.67 2.83 -11.79
CA GLU A 52 -11.41 4.08 -11.77
C GLU A 52 -11.44 4.74 -13.15
N PRO A 53 -12.49 5.50 -13.48
CA PRO A 53 -12.50 6.29 -14.70
C PRO A 53 -11.32 7.27 -14.74
N SER A 54 -10.63 7.35 -15.89
CA SER A 54 -9.61 8.40 -16.10
C SER A 54 -10.29 9.77 -16.15
N ALA A 55 -9.86 10.69 -15.29
CA ALA A 55 -10.40 12.05 -15.21
C ALA A 55 -10.07 12.90 -16.46
N ASP A 56 -8.98 12.57 -17.16
CA ASP A 56 -8.43 13.27 -18.31
C ASP A 56 -8.52 12.48 -19.63
N GLY A 57 -9.04 11.26 -19.60
CA GLY A 57 -9.11 10.33 -20.74
C GLY A 57 -7.76 9.85 -21.28
N ALA A 58 -6.65 10.19 -20.62
CA ALA A 58 -5.29 10.01 -21.14
C ALA A 58 -4.64 8.67 -20.74
N ALA A 59 -5.18 8.00 -19.71
CA ALA A 59 -4.71 6.70 -19.26
C ALA A 59 -5.71 5.59 -19.62
N ALA A 60 -5.21 4.42 -20.03
CA ALA A 60 -5.99 3.20 -20.21
C ALA A 60 -6.46 2.67 -18.85
N ARG A 61 -7.45 3.35 -18.27
CA ARG A 61 -8.16 2.90 -17.07
C ARG A 61 -9.51 2.35 -17.47
N PHE A 62 -9.91 1.27 -16.81
CA PHE A 62 -11.14 0.59 -17.12
C PHE A 62 -12.24 1.12 -16.21
N ASP A 63 -13.27 1.73 -16.79
CA ASP A 63 -14.52 1.90 -16.07
C ASP A 63 -15.12 0.52 -15.84
N VAL A 64 -14.96 0.00 -14.62
CA VAL A 64 -15.42 -1.32 -14.18
C VAL A 64 -16.93 -1.52 -14.40
N ARG A 65 -17.71 -0.44 -14.58
CA ARG A 65 -19.14 -0.51 -14.89
C ARG A 65 -19.43 -0.86 -16.36
N THR A 66 -18.43 -0.69 -17.24
CA THR A 66 -18.57 -0.87 -18.70
C THR A 66 -18.02 -2.21 -19.20
N VAL A 67 -17.42 -3.01 -18.30
CA VAL A 67 -16.86 -4.32 -18.65
C VAL A 67 -17.98 -5.32 -18.96
N ASP A 68 -17.72 -6.21 -19.93
CA ASP A 68 -18.62 -7.31 -20.28
C ASP A 68 -18.80 -8.27 -19.08
N PRO A 69 -20.01 -8.43 -18.54
CA PRO A 69 -20.25 -9.26 -17.36
C PRO A 69 -20.12 -10.75 -17.62
N GLU A 70 -20.30 -11.22 -18.87
CA GLU A 70 -20.09 -12.64 -19.20
C GLU A 70 -18.61 -13.00 -19.19
N ARG A 71 -17.76 -12.05 -19.59
CA ARG A 71 -16.30 -12.22 -19.63
C ARG A 71 -15.62 -11.87 -18.31
N PHE A 72 -16.13 -10.89 -17.57
CA PHE A 72 -15.51 -10.37 -16.34
C PHE A 72 -16.51 -10.31 -15.16
N PRO A 73 -17.11 -11.45 -14.77
CA PRO A 73 -18.15 -11.47 -13.74
C PRO A 73 -17.66 -10.90 -12.39
N ARG A 74 -16.41 -11.16 -12.00
CA ARG A 74 -15.83 -10.63 -10.75
C ARG A 74 -15.62 -9.12 -10.75
N MET A 75 -15.25 -8.54 -11.90
CA MET A 75 -15.16 -7.09 -12.04
C MET A 75 -16.54 -6.46 -11.89
N ARG A 76 -17.58 -7.09 -12.47
CA ARG A 76 -18.96 -6.63 -12.33
C ARG A 76 -19.46 -6.67 -10.89
N GLU A 77 -19.07 -7.69 -10.12
CA GLU A 77 -19.38 -7.83 -8.69
C GLU A 77 -18.77 -6.69 -7.87
N VAL A 78 -17.52 -6.31 -8.13
CA VAL A 78 -16.83 -5.24 -7.36
C VAL A 78 -17.16 -3.83 -7.85
N ALA A 79 -17.75 -3.68 -9.04
CA ALA A 79 -18.04 -2.37 -9.65
C ALA A 79 -18.78 -1.37 -8.74
N PRO A 80 -19.81 -1.77 -7.95
CA PRO A 80 -20.47 -0.84 -7.03
C PRO A 80 -19.57 -0.35 -5.89
N HIS A 81 -18.58 -1.15 -5.49
CA HIS A 81 -17.67 -0.84 -4.39
C HIS A 81 -16.58 0.14 -4.83
N VAL A 82 -16.09 0.03 -6.08
CA VAL A 82 -15.10 0.97 -6.64
C VAL A 82 -15.65 2.40 -6.70
N VAL A 83 -16.93 2.57 -7.03
CA VAL A 83 -17.56 3.91 -7.17
C VAL A 83 -17.79 4.59 -5.82
N ALA A 84 -17.94 3.81 -4.75
CA ALA A 84 -18.20 4.30 -3.40
C ALA A 84 -16.94 4.35 -2.52
N CYS A 85 -15.77 4.11 -3.12
CA CYS A 85 -14.53 4.02 -2.38
C CYS A 85 -14.11 5.38 -1.79
N ASP A 86 -13.68 5.33 -0.53
CA ASP A 86 -12.98 6.40 0.15
C ASP A 86 -11.49 6.01 0.27
N HIS A 87 -10.63 6.73 -0.44
CA HIS A 87 -9.21 6.39 -0.57
C HIS A 87 -8.45 6.48 0.74
N ASP A 88 -8.85 7.37 1.66
CA ASP A 88 -8.26 7.45 2.99
C ASP A 88 -8.55 6.17 3.79
N THR A 89 -9.79 5.70 3.75
CA THR A 89 -10.19 4.45 4.43
C THR A 89 -9.48 3.23 3.84
N GLU A 90 -9.32 3.14 2.51
CA GLU A 90 -8.60 2.03 1.87
C GLU A 90 -7.09 2.06 2.16
N PHE A 91 -6.50 3.26 2.27
CA PHE A 91 -5.10 3.43 2.70
C PHE A 91 -4.88 2.91 4.12
N GLU A 92 -5.70 3.35 5.06
CA GLU A 92 -5.59 2.93 6.46
C GLU A 92 -5.80 1.41 6.60
N LEU A 93 -6.76 0.84 5.86
CA LEU A 93 -6.99 -0.61 5.85
C LEU A 93 -5.75 -1.38 5.36
N GLY A 94 -5.13 -0.97 4.27
CA GLY A 94 -3.94 -1.63 3.75
C GLY A 94 -2.74 -1.47 4.69
N LEU A 95 -2.60 -0.32 5.34
CA LEU A 95 -1.58 -0.08 6.36
C LEU A 95 -1.78 -1.02 7.57
N ASP A 96 -3.01 -1.15 8.07
CA ASP A 96 -3.35 -2.05 9.17
C ASP A 96 -3.01 -3.51 8.84
N ILE A 97 -3.32 -3.96 7.63
CA ILE A 97 -2.97 -5.32 7.17
C ILE A 97 -1.45 -5.54 7.19
N ILE A 98 -0.68 -4.57 6.70
CA ILE A 98 0.79 -4.66 6.71
C ILE A 98 1.31 -4.67 8.14
N LEU A 99 0.86 -3.77 8.99
CA LEU A 99 1.29 -3.67 10.38
C LEU A 99 0.96 -4.94 11.18
N ALA A 100 -0.22 -5.53 10.97
CA ALA A 100 -0.59 -6.81 11.56
C ALA A 100 0.35 -7.94 11.13
N GLY A 101 0.69 -8.01 9.83
CA GLY A 101 1.65 -8.99 9.31
C GLY A 101 3.06 -8.82 9.89
N LEU A 102 3.51 -7.58 10.02
CA LEU A 102 4.81 -7.26 10.64
C LEU A 102 4.83 -7.61 12.13
N ALA A 103 3.75 -7.32 12.88
CA ALA A 103 3.63 -7.67 14.29
C ALA A 103 3.66 -9.19 14.52
N ALA A 104 3.04 -9.96 13.63
CA ALA A 104 3.11 -11.42 13.66
C ALA A 104 4.56 -11.91 13.42
N ALA A 105 5.23 -11.39 12.40
CA ALA A 105 6.63 -11.75 12.10
C ALA A 105 7.59 -11.39 13.25
N ALA A 106 7.39 -10.25 13.91
CA ALA A 106 8.19 -9.83 15.08
C ALA A 106 8.02 -10.76 16.28
N SER A 107 6.82 -11.30 16.46
CA SER A 107 6.50 -12.23 17.55
C SER A 107 7.19 -13.57 17.31
N GLU A 108 7.16 -14.08 16.08
CA GLU A 108 7.89 -15.30 15.71
C GLU A 108 9.41 -15.15 15.85
N SER A 109 9.95 -13.98 15.51
CA SER A 109 11.39 -13.73 15.63
C SER A 109 11.88 -13.64 17.07
N ARG A 110 11.01 -13.28 18.03
CA ARG A 110 11.34 -13.26 19.47
C ARG A 110 11.30 -14.65 20.10
N LEU A 111 10.63 -15.61 19.47
CA LEU A 111 10.53 -16.99 19.94
C LEU A 111 11.68 -17.87 19.42
N ARG A 112 12.49 -17.37 18.50
CA ARG A 112 13.68 -18.04 17.93
C ARG A 112 14.95 -17.51 18.58
#